data_AF-A0A954YYA8-F1
#
_entry.id   AF-A0A954YYA8-F1
#
_cell.length_a   1.000
_cell.length_b   1.000
_cell.length_c   1.000
_cell.angle_alpha   90.00
_cell.angle_beta   90.00
_cell.angle_gamma   90.00
#
_symmetry.space_group_name_H-M   'P 1'
#
loop_
_entity.id
_entity.type
_entity.pdbx_description
1 polymer ?
#
loop_
_entity_poly.entity_id
_entity_poly.type
_entity_poly.pdbx_seq_one_letter_code
_entity_poly.pdbx_strand_id
1 'polypeptide(L)'
;QLAILFASVQVPRRLNWRTELAGLKPFLRQLFYVYGAFIVLTIIGMGVISIAFADEIATSPGLGRAFAAFVMVFWGLRLFTQFAIFDAGPILTTRLMRVAYHALTIAFITLVGVYGVVVFRIGGRAM
;
A
#
# COMPACT_ATOMS: atom_id res chain seq x y z
N GLN A 1 1.39 1.23 7.79
CA GLN A 1 0.24 1.23 6.85
C GLN A 1 -0.78 2.35 7.09
N LEU A 2 -1.21 2.66 8.32
CA LEU A 2 -2.17 3.78 8.54
C LEU A 2 -1.61 5.16 8.15
N ALA A 3 -0.33 5.43 8.38
CA ALA A 3 0.32 6.67 7.93
C ALA A 3 0.24 6.87 6.40
N ILE A 4 0.19 5.78 5.63
CA ILE A 4 0.07 5.84 4.16
C ILE A 4 -1.33 6.34 3.77
N LEU A 5 -2.37 6.08 4.56
CA LEU A 5 -3.72 6.60 4.30
C LEU A 5 -3.75 8.13 4.36
N PHE A 6 -3.02 8.74 5.29
CA PHE A 6 -2.90 10.20 5.35
C PHE A 6 -2.26 10.78 4.08
N ALA A 7 -1.29 10.07 3.50
CA ALA A 7 -0.75 10.46 2.19
C ALA A 7 -1.79 10.26 1.08
N SER A 8 -2.49 9.11 1.06
CA SER A 8 -3.50 8.77 0.05
C SER A 8 -4.65 9.77 -0.03
N VAL A 9 -5.11 10.32 1.10
CA VAL A 9 -6.19 11.33 1.14
C VAL A 9 -5.79 12.64 0.44
N GLN A 10 -4.49 12.94 0.39
CA GLN A 10 -3.99 14.17 -0.23
C GLN A 10 -3.83 14.05 -1.75
N VAL A 11 -3.66 12.83 -2.27
CA VAL A 11 -3.35 12.57 -3.68
C VAL A 11 -4.40 13.16 -4.64
N PRO A 12 -5.73 12.96 -4.44
CA PRO A 12 -6.72 13.48 -5.38
C PRO A 12 -6.67 15.00 -5.56
N ARG A 13 -6.38 15.72 -4.48
CA ARG A 13 -6.23 17.18 -4.49
C ARG A 13 -4.90 17.60 -5.12
N ARG A 14 -3.79 16.95 -4.74
CA ARG A 14 -2.44 17.32 -5.22
C ARG A 14 -2.25 17.06 -6.72
N LEU A 15 -2.91 16.03 -7.25
CA LEU A 15 -2.85 15.68 -8.66
C LEU A 15 -4.05 16.20 -9.46
N ASN A 16 -4.87 17.10 -8.90
CA ASN A 16 -6.03 17.69 -9.55
C ASN A 16 -6.91 16.67 -10.30
N TRP A 17 -7.24 15.54 -9.66
CA TRP A 17 -7.98 14.44 -10.29
C TRP A 17 -9.29 14.88 -10.95
N ARG A 18 -9.92 15.95 -10.45
CA ARG A 18 -11.11 16.52 -11.07
C ARG A 18 -10.87 16.95 -12.51
N THR A 19 -9.71 17.55 -12.79
CA THR A 19 -9.30 18.01 -14.12
C THR A 19 -8.70 16.87 -14.93
N GLU A 20 -7.76 16.11 -14.35
CA GLU A 20 -7.04 15.03 -15.05
C GLU A 20 -7.97 13.87 -15.47
N LEU A 21 -8.97 13.54 -14.66
CA LEU A 21 -9.94 12.49 -14.97
C LEU A 21 -11.14 13.01 -15.78
N ALA A 22 -11.18 14.31 -16.12
CA ALA A 22 -12.31 14.89 -16.85
C ALA A 22 -12.42 14.33 -18.28
N GLY A 23 -11.28 14.02 -18.91
CA GLY A 23 -11.22 13.44 -20.26
C GLY A 23 -11.60 11.95 -20.35
N LEU A 24 -11.76 11.27 -19.21
CA LEU A 24 -12.22 9.89 -19.19
C LEU A 24 -13.72 9.79 -19.44
N LYS A 25 -14.15 8.67 -20.06
CA LYS A 25 -15.58 8.31 -20.13
C LYS A 25 -16.16 8.28 -18.70
N PRO A 26 -17.41 8.73 -18.48
CA PRO A 26 -18.00 8.83 -17.13
C PRO A 26 -17.89 7.54 -16.30
N PHE A 27 -18.12 6.39 -16.92
CA PHE A 27 -17.98 5.09 -16.29
C PHE A 27 -16.56 4.80 -15.79
N LEU A 28 -15.53 5.07 -16.61
CA LEU A 28 -14.13 4.84 -16.23
C LEU A 28 -13.71 5.75 -15.08
N ARG A 29 -14.21 7.00 -15.05
CA ARG A 29 -14.00 7.92 -13.94
C ARG A 29 -14.61 7.37 -12.65
N GLN A 30 -15.84 6.87 -12.68
CA GLN A 30 -16.47 6.24 -11.52
C GLN A 30 -15.68 5.02 -11.06
N LEU A 31 -15.26 4.17 -11.99
CA LEU A 31 -14.48 2.97 -11.71
C LEU A 31 -13.17 3.30 -10.97
N PHE A 32 -12.48 4.36 -11.39
CA PHE A 32 -11.27 4.83 -10.74
C PHE A 32 -11.51 5.22 -9.26
N TYR A 33 -12.60 5.93 -8.97
CA TYR A 33 -12.97 6.26 -7.58
C TYR A 33 -13.36 5.02 -6.77
N VAL A 34 -14.12 4.08 -7.35
CA VAL A 34 -14.53 2.85 -6.68
C VAL A 34 -13.32 1.98 -6.32
N TYR A 35 -12.42 1.76 -7.27
CA TYR A 35 -11.18 1.01 -7.01
C TYR A 35 -10.28 1.70 -5.99
N GLY A 36 -10.16 3.04 -6.05
CA GLY A 36 -9.49 3.82 -5.03
C GLY A 36 -10.08 3.61 -3.62
N ALA A 37 -11.41 3.61 -3.50
CA ALA A 37 -12.10 3.37 -2.25
C ALA A 37 -11.86 1.95 -1.71
N PHE A 38 -11.91 0.92 -2.57
CA PHE A 38 -11.59 -0.45 -2.19
C PHE A 38 -10.15 -0.59 -1.69
N ILE A 39 -9.19 0.02 -2.38
CA ILE A 39 -7.78 0.02 -1.94
C ILE A 39 -7.64 0.65 -0.54
N VAL A 40 -8.28 1.81 -0.32
CA VAL A 40 -8.26 2.49 0.99
C VAL A 40 -8.87 1.59 2.07
N LEU A 41 -10.03 0.98 1.80
CA LEU A 41 -10.68 0.06 2.73
C LEU A 41 -9.80 -1.15 3.05
N THR A 42 -9.15 -1.75 2.06
CA THR A 42 -8.21 -2.86 2.25
C THR A 42 -7.03 -2.43 3.14
N ILE A 43 -6.45 -1.24 2.93
CA ILE A 43 -5.35 -0.73 3.76
C ILE A 43 -5.82 -0.49 5.21
N ILE A 44 -7.04 0.02 5.41
CA ILE A 44 -7.64 0.17 6.75
C ILE A 44 -7.80 -1.20 7.39
N GLY A 45 -8.42 -2.16 6.70
CA GLY A 45 -8.65 -3.51 7.22
C GLY A 45 -7.35 -4.20 7.61
N MET A 46 -6.35 -4.21 6.73
CA MET A 46 -5.02 -4.74 7.05
C MET A 46 -4.41 -4.00 8.25
N GLY A 47 -4.51 -2.67 8.28
CA GLY A 47 -4.09 -1.79 9.38
C GLY A 47 -4.64 -2.21 10.73
N VAL A 48 -5.97 -2.29 10.82
CA VAL A 48 -6.70 -2.63 12.04
C VAL A 48 -6.36 -4.04 12.49
N ILE A 49 -6.40 -5.03 11.59
CA ILE A 49 -6.08 -6.42 11.92
C ILE A 49 -4.65 -6.54 12.48
N SER A 50 -3.70 -5.83 11.87
CA SER A 50 -2.30 -5.88 12.30
C SER A 50 -2.05 -5.27 13.67
N ILE A 51 -2.89 -4.33 14.11
CA ILE A 51 -2.80 -3.73 15.45
C ILE A 51 -3.56 -4.59 16.46
N ALA A 52 -4.76 -5.02 16.13
CA ALA A 52 -5.64 -5.76 17.03
C ALA A 52 -5.15 -7.20 17.29
N PHE A 53 -4.48 -7.82 16.33
CA PHE A 53 -4.07 -9.22 16.37
C PHE A 53 -2.55 -9.39 16.14
N ALA A 54 -1.75 -8.41 16.56
CA ALA A 54 -0.30 -8.39 16.31
C ALA A 54 0.40 -9.66 16.82
N ASP A 55 0.10 -10.08 18.05
CA ASP A 55 0.72 -11.25 18.68
C ASP A 55 0.34 -12.56 17.96
N GLU A 56 -0.93 -12.68 17.55
CA GLU A 56 -1.42 -13.84 16.81
C GLU A 56 -0.77 -13.93 15.43
N ILE A 57 -0.63 -12.80 14.72
CA ILE A 57 0.08 -12.74 13.44
C ILE A 57 1.54 -13.15 13.60
N ALA A 58 2.20 -12.74 14.69
CA ALA A 58 3.61 -13.02 14.93
C ALA A 58 3.90 -14.46 15.37
N THR A 59 2.90 -15.19 15.87
CA THR A 59 3.10 -16.52 16.49
C THR A 59 2.37 -17.65 15.76
N SER A 60 1.28 -17.37 15.04
CA SER A 60 0.45 -18.38 14.40
C SER A 60 1.00 -18.83 13.03
N PRO A 61 1.36 -20.12 12.85
CA PRO A 61 1.85 -20.65 11.57
C PRO A 61 0.76 -20.80 10.50
N GLY A 62 -0.51 -20.73 10.88
CA GLY A 62 -1.65 -20.83 9.96
C GLY A 62 -2.11 -19.47 9.46
N LEU A 63 -3.23 -18.98 10.01
CA LEU A 63 -3.90 -17.75 9.56
C LEU A 63 -3.01 -16.51 9.68
N GLY A 64 -2.24 -16.38 10.76
CA GLY A 64 -1.32 -15.25 10.97
C GLY A 64 -0.28 -15.14 9.86
N ARG A 65 0.35 -16.26 9.50
CA ARG A 65 1.29 -16.34 8.37
C ARG A 65 0.61 -16.08 7.02
N ALA A 66 -0.58 -16.62 6.77
CA ALA A 66 -1.31 -16.40 5.53
C ALA A 66 -1.66 -14.91 5.35
N PHE A 67 -2.13 -14.26 6.42
CA PHE A 67 -2.38 -12.82 6.44
C PHE A 67 -1.08 -12.03 6.21
N ALA A 68 0.00 -12.36 6.91
CA ALA A 68 1.30 -11.71 6.69
C ALA A 68 1.79 -11.84 5.25
N ALA A 69 1.63 -13.03 4.64
CA ALA A 69 1.98 -13.25 3.23
C ALA A 69 1.13 -12.40 2.29
N PHE A 70 -0.17 -12.29 2.53
CA PHE A 70 -1.06 -11.41 1.77
C PHE A 70 -0.61 -9.95 1.86
N VAL A 71 -0.34 -9.44 3.06
CA VAL A 71 0.12 -8.05 3.26
C VAL A 71 1.48 -7.80 2.59
N MET A 72 2.41 -8.75 2.72
CA MET A 72 3.71 -8.70 2.05
C MET A 72 3.56 -8.61 0.52
N VAL A 73 2.72 -9.46 -0.08
CA VAL A 73 2.46 -9.46 -1.53
C VAL A 73 1.79 -8.15 -1.96
N PHE A 74 0.79 -7.67 -1.22
CA PHE A 74 0.10 -6.43 -1.53
C PHE A 74 1.07 -5.24 -1.60
N TRP A 75 1.89 -5.04 -0.56
CA TRP A 75 2.87 -3.95 -0.55
C TRP A 75 4.02 -4.19 -1.53
N GLY A 76 4.39 -5.46 -1.78
CA GLY A 76 5.40 -5.83 -2.77
C GLY A 76 4.97 -5.48 -4.19
N LEU A 77 3.74 -5.81 -4.56
CA LEU A 77 3.15 -5.39 -5.84
C LEU A 77 3.02 -3.87 -5.93
N ARG A 78 2.66 -3.19 -4.83
CA ARG A 78 2.60 -1.72 -4.80
C ARG A 78 3.97 -1.08 -4.99
N LEU A 79 5.03 -1.67 -4.44
CA LEU A 79 6.40 -1.23 -4.64
C LEU A 79 6.87 -1.52 -6.07
N PHE A 80 6.56 -2.71 -6.58
CA PHE A 80 6.84 -3.09 -7.96
C PHE A 80 6.21 -2.12 -8.96
N THR A 81 4.92 -1.79 -8.81
CA THR A 81 4.24 -0.86 -9.73
C THR A 81 4.89 0.52 -9.73
N GLN A 82 5.45 0.95 -8.60
CA GLN A 82 6.13 2.24 -8.49
C GLN A 82 7.39 2.33 -9.34
N PHE A 83 8.14 1.23 -9.50
CA PHE A 83 9.40 1.21 -10.24
C PHE A 83 9.28 0.66 -11.66
N ALA A 84 8.40 -0.31 -11.86
CA ALA A 84 8.28 -1.03 -13.13
C ALA A 84 7.16 -0.51 -14.03
N ILE A 85 6.18 0.23 -13.49
CA ILE A 85 4.98 0.66 -14.24
C ILE A 85 4.85 2.18 -14.25
N PHE A 86 5.02 2.85 -13.11
CA PHE A 86 4.81 4.30 -13.02
C PHE A 86 6.04 5.10 -13.38
N ASP A 87 5.89 6.04 -14.31
CA ASP A 87 6.84 7.13 -14.50
C ASP A 87 6.49 8.29 -13.54
N ALA A 88 7.24 8.40 -12.45
CA ALA A 88 7.05 9.45 -11.45
C ALA A 88 7.73 10.78 -11.85
N GLY A 89 8.58 10.82 -12.89
CA GLY A 89 9.31 12.02 -13.28
C GLY A 89 8.45 13.28 -13.40
N PRO A 90 7.31 13.24 -14.12
CA PRO A 90 6.44 14.40 -14.32
C PRO A 90 5.78 14.94 -13.04
N ILE A 91 5.60 14.12 -12.00
CA ILE A 91 4.93 14.53 -10.76
C ILE A 91 5.92 15.02 -9.67
N LEU A 92 7.23 14.78 -9.85
CA LEU A 92 8.28 15.10 -8.87
C LEU A 92 8.83 16.53 -9.03
N THR A 93 7.95 17.50 -9.22
CA THR A 93 8.30 18.90 -9.52
C THR A 93 8.77 19.70 -8.31
N THR A 94 8.35 19.31 -7.10
CA THR A 94 8.69 20.03 -5.86
C THR A 94 9.51 19.16 -4.91
N ARG A 95 10.34 19.81 -4.07
CA ARG A 95 11.12 19.10 -3.03
C ARG A 95 10.23 18.28 -2.10
N LEU A 96 9.04 18.80 -1.76
CA LEU A 96 8.07 18.08 -0.93
C LEU A 96 7.59 16.78 -1.61
N MET A 97 7.28 16.81 -2.92
CA MET A 97 6.86 15.61 -3.65
C MET A 97 7.97 14.57 -3.74
N ARG A 98 9.22 15.01 -3.91
CA ARG A 98 10.38 14.12 -3.90
C ARG A 98 10.60 13.46 -2.54
N VAL A 99 10.53 14.24 -1.45
CA VAL A 99 10.63 13.70 -0.08
C VAL A 99 9.48 12.74 0.20
N ALA A 100 8.24 13.11 -0.15
CA ALA A 100 7.06 12.26 0.05
C ALA A 100 7.18 10.94 -0.73
N TYR A 101 7.65 10.98 -1.98
CA TYR A 101 7.86 9.80 -2.82
C TYR A 101 8.89 8.85 -2.18
N HIS A 102 10.06 9.34 -1.77
CA HIS A 102 11.06 8.49 -1.11
C HIS A 102 10.58 7.99 0.26
N ALA A 103 9.88 8.81 1.05
CA ALA A 103 9.32 8.40 2.33
C ALA A 103 8.28 7.27 2.16
N LEU A 104 7.39 7.37 1.15
CA LEU A 104 6.44 6.32 0.80
C LEU A 104 7.15 5.04 0.34
N THR A 105 8.20 5.18 -0.46
CA THR A 105 9.03 4.06 -0.92
C THR A 105 9.63 3.29 0.25
N ILE A 106 10.27 4.02 1.18
CA ILE A 106 10.84 3.44 2.40
C ILE A 106 9.75 2.76 3.22
N ALA A 107 8.58 3.39 3.37
CA ALA A 107 7.46 2.80 4.10
C ALA A 107 6.99 1.48 3.47
N PHE A 108 6.89 1.39 2.14
CA PHE A 108 6.53 0.16 1.45
C PHE A 108 7.60 -0.93 1.63
N ILE A 109 8.88 -0.60 1.46
CA ILE A 109 10.00 -1.53 1.69
C ILE A 109 9.95 -2.08 3.12
N THR A 110 9.76 -1.21 4.10
CA THR A 110 9.67 -1.61 5.52
C THR A 110 8.49 -2.55 5.73
N LEU A 111 7.32 -2.28 5.15
CA LEU A 111 6.16 -3.17 5.29
C LEU A 111 6.43 -4.55 4.66
N VAL A 112 6.96 -4.57 3.43
CA VAL A 112 7.34 -5.83 2.76
C VAL A 112 8.34 -6.62 3.61
N GLY A 113 9.38 -5.95 4.13
CA GLY A 113 10.40 -6.57 4.98
C GLY A 113 9.83 -7.14 6.28
N VAL A 114 9.05 -6.34 7.02
CA VAL A 114 8.47 -6.76 8.32
C VAL A 114 7.56 -7.97 8.16
N TYR A 115 6.63 -7.94 7.21
CA TYR A 115 5.74 -9.09 6.99
C TYR A 115 6.48 -10.28 6.37
N GLY A 116 7.50 -10.04 5.53
CA GLY A 116 8.37 -11.10 5.04
C GLY A 116 9.11 -11.83 6.16
N VAL A 117 9.61 -11.10 7.16
CA VAL A 117 10.22 -11.71 8.35
C VAL A 117 9.24 -12.64 9.06
N VAL A 118 7.98 -12.24 9.23
CA VAL A 118 6.95 -13.09 9.84
C VAL A 118 6.74 -14.36 9.02
N VAL A 119 6.60 -14.22 7.70
CA VAL A 119 6.37 -15.34 6.77
C VAL A 119 7.51 -16.36 6.81
N PHE A 120 8.77 -15.90 6.76
CA PHE A 120 9.93 -16.78 6.67
C PHE A 120 10.41 -17.30 8.03
N ARG A 121 10.28 -16.53 9.13
CA ARG A 121 10.68 -17.01 10.47
C ARG A 121 9.75 -18.07 11.03
N ILE A 122 8.44 -17.94 10.81
CA ILE A 122 7.47 -18.93 11.29
C ILE A 122 7.53 -20.20 10.44
N GLY A 123 7.78 -20.07 9.13
CA GLY A 123 7.93 -21.22 8.23
C GLY A 123 9.12 -22.13 8.55
N GLY A 124 10.23 -21.57 9.04
CA GLY A 124 11.40 -22.36 9.47
C GLY A 124 11.25 -23.04 10.84
N ARG A 125 10.17 -22.79 11.58
CA ARG A 125 9.90 -23.42 12.89
C ARG A 125 8.85 -24.53 12.83
N ALA A 126 8.10 -24.61 11.73
CA ALA A 126 7.02 -25.59 11.53
C ALA A 126 7.41 -26.77 10.62
N MET A 127 8.69 -26.83 10.22
CA MET A 127 9.31 -27.89 9.43
C MET A 127 10.49 -28.45 10.22
#